data_AF-A0A933QZF1-F1
#
_entry.id   AF-A0A933QZF1-F1
#
_cell.length_a   1.000
_cell.length_b   1.000
_cell.length_c   1.000
_cell.angle_alpha   90.00
_cell.angle_beta   90.00
_cell.angle_gamma   90.00
#
_symmetry.space_group_name_H-M   'P 1'
#
loop_
_entity.id
_entity.type
_entity.pdbx_description
1 polymer ?
#
loop_
_entity_poly.entity_id
_entity_poly.type
_entity_poly.pdbx_seq_one_letter_code
_entity_poly.pdbx_strand_id
1 'polypeptide(L)'
;MPEINNPKLSGVTETLLITLYLRAMESQRPDALIKDEKAVVLVEKISVDGFYDFNRIGSLHLSEANKLVIILLNREFDRYARDFLVRHPNAVVVQIGCGFDTCFECVTEHNR
;
A
#
# COMPACT_ATOMS: atom_id res chain seq x y z
N MET A 1 -15.46 -16.93 29.86
CA MET A 1 -15.33 -15.90 28.81
C MET A 1 -14.54 -16.52 27.68
N PRO A 2 -15.02 -16.55 26.43
CA PRO A 2 -14.18 -17.04 25.35
C PRO A 2 -13.05 -16.02 25.13
N GLU A 3 -11.82 -16.50 25.09
CA GLU A 3 -10.67 -15.71 24.66
C GLU A 3 -10.99 -15.16 23.25
N ILE A 4 -10.95 -13.84 23.10
CA ILE A 4 -10.98 -13.24 21.77
C ILE A 4 -9.63 -13.60 21.14
N ASN A 5 -9.61 -14.69 20.36
CA ASN A 5 -8.50 -15.04 19.49
C ASN A 5 -8.19 -13.80 18.64
N ASN A 6 -7.11 -13.08 18.96
CA ASN A 6 -6.70 -11.93 18.16
C ASN A 6 -6.33 -12.46 16.76
N PRO A 7 -7.12 -12.20 15.71
CA PRO A 7 -6.94 -12.90 14.44
C PRO A 7 -5.66 -12.39 13.75
N LYS A 8 -4.52 -13.07 13.96
CA LYS A 8 -3.29 -12.77 13.22
C LYS A 8 -3.52 -12.88 11.71
N LEU A 9 -2.73 -12.16 10.92
CA LEU A 9 -2.73 -12.22 9.44
C LEU A 9 -2.15 -13.54 8.89
N SER A 10 -2.63 -14.68 9.41
CA SER A 10 -2.24 -16.02 8.97
C SER A 10 -2.66 -16.24 7.52
N GLY A 11 -1.73 -16.69 6.68
CA GLY A 11 -1.95 -16.89 5.24
C GLY A 11 -1.69 -15.66 4.36
N VAL A 12 -1.44 -14.48 4.94
CA VAL A 12 -0.95 -13.31 4.19
C VAL A 12 0.56 -13.42 4.01
N THR A 13 1.03 -13.31 2.76
CA THR A 13 2.47 -13.34 2.48
C THR A 13 3.13 -12.07 3.00
N GLU A 14 4.26 -12.22 3.70
CA GLU A 14 5.02 -11.09 4.27
C GLU A 14 5.44 -10.05 3.22
N THR A 15 5.73 -10.47 1.98
CA THR A 15 6.02 -9.59 0.84
C THR A 15 4.95 -8.52 0.60
N LEU A 16 3.67 -8.85 0.83
CA LEU A 16 2.55 -7.93 0.64
C LEU A 16 2.53 -6.84 1.74
N LEU A 17 3.01 -7.17 2.95
CA LEU A 17 3.18 -6.21 4.03
C LEU A 17 4.39 -5.30 3.80
N ILE A 18 5.42 -5.78 3.10
CA ILE A 18 6.59 -4.95 2.73
C ILE A 18 6.15 -3.81 1.83
N THR A 19 5.39 -4.09 0.76
CA THR A 19 4.95 -3.05 -0.18
C THR A 19 4.01 -2.04 0.50
N LEU A 20 3.07 -2.51 1.32
CA LEU A 20 2.20 -1.66 2.13
C LEU A 20 3.01 -0.72 3.04
N TYR A 21 3.96 -1.28 3.80
CA TYR A 21 4.79 -0.53 4.74
C TYR A 21 5.65 0.52 4.04
N LEU A 22 6.30 0.17 2.92
CA LEU A 22 7.13 1.11 2.18
C LEU A 22 6.32 2.29 1.64
N ARG A 23 5.10 2.07 1.12
CA ARG A 23 4.22 3.16 0.70
C ARG A 23 3.79 4.06 1.85
N ALA A 24 3.49 3.48 3.02
CA ALA A 24 3.16 4.26 4.21
C ALA A 24 4.34 5.12 4.70
N MET A 25 5.57 4.59 4.66
CA MET A 25 6.78 5.34 5.04
C MET A 25 7.08 6.44 4.03
N GLU A 26 7.01 6.13 2.73
CA GLU A 26 7.21 7.11 1.66
C GLU A 26 6.21 8.27 1.78
N SER A 27 4.93 7.97 2.00
CA SER A 27 3.86 8.97 2.10
C SER A 27 4.08 9.98 3.21
N GLN A 28 4.77 9.60 4.28
CA GLN A 28 5.08 10.46 5.43
C GLN A 28 6.30 11.35 5.20
N ARG A 29 7.07 11.13 4.13
CA ARG A 29 8.23 11.98 3.83
C ARG A 29 7.79 13.38 3.39
N PRO A 30 8.56 14.43 3.74
CA PRO A 30 8.34 15.78 3.21
C PRO A 30 8.49 15.87 1.68
N ASP A 31 9.41 15.08 1.11
CA ASP A 31 9.77 15.02 -0.30
C ASP A 31 9.18 13.80 -1.02
N ALA A 32 8.07 13.25 -0.51
CA ALA A 32 7.50 12.00 -0.97
C ALA A 32 7.17 11.99 -2.47
N LEU A 33 7.53 10.90 -3.14
CA LEU A 33 7.23 10.64 -4.55
C LEU A 33 5.78 10.18 -4.78
N ILE A 34 5.14 9.63 -3.74
CA ILE A 34 3.71 9.27 -3.70
C ILE A 34 3.09 9.72 -2.37
N LYS A 35 1.78 9.93 -2.36
CA LYS A 35 0.98 10.17 -1.15
C LYS A 35 -0.16 9.16 -1.12
N ASP A 36 -0.05 8.20 -0.22
CA ASP A 36 -0.98 7.09 -0.01
C ASP A 36 -1.40 7.07 1.46
N GLU A 37 -2.33 7.96 1.80
CA GLU A 37 -2.85 8.12 3.16
C GLU A 37 -3.54 6.84 3.64
N LYS A 38 -4.14 6.09 2.72
CA LYS A 38 -4.80 4.83 3.03
C LYS A 38 -3.80 3.77 3.50
N ALA A 39 -2.62 3.68 2.87
CA ALA A 39 -1.55 2.81 3.37
C ALA A 39 -1.09 3.19 4.77
N VAL A 40 -0.97 4.49 5.08
CA VAL A 40 -0.59 4.96 6.43
C VAL A 40 -1.60 4.47 7.48
N VAL A 41 -2.89 4.69 7.23
CA VAL A 41 -3.98 4.26 8.13
C VAL A 41 -3.99 2.73 8.30
N LEU A 42 -3.76 1.98 7.23
CA LEU A 42 -3.72 0.51 7.29
C LEU A 42 -2.54 0.00 8.12
N VAL A 43 -1.34 0.55 7.93
CA VAL A 43 -0.15 0.19 8.73
C VAL A 43 -0.35 0.50 10.20
N GLU A 44 -0.89 1.67 10.53
CA GLU A 44 -1.19 2.06 11.90
C GLU A 44 -2.18 1.08 12.54
N LYS A 45 -3.31 0.80 11.86
CA LYS A 45 -4.33 -0.11 12.39
C LYS A 45 -3.82 -1.54 12.57
N ILE A 46 -3.10 -2.09 11.59
CA ILE A 46 -2.50 -3.43 11.69
C ILE A 46 -1.52 -3.51 12.87
N SER A 47 -0.79 -2.43 13.15
CA SER A 47 0.13 -2.36 14.29
C SER A 47 -0.61 -2.28 15.62
N VAL A 48 -1.59 -1.35 15.74
CA VAL A 48 -2.37 -1.10 16.96
C VAL A 48 -3.19 -2.31 17.37
N ASP A 49 -3.82 -2.98 16.40
CA ASP A 49 -4.63 -4.17 16.64
C ASP A 49 -3.75 -5.42 16.92
N GLY A 50 -2.43 -5.30 16.84
CA GLY A 50 -1.48 -6.39 17.14
C GLY A 50 -1.45 -7.49 16.07
N PHE A 51 -1.87 -7.18 14.85
CA PHE A 51 -1.91 -8.12 13.73
C PHE A 51 -0.55 -8.41 13.12
N TYR A 52 0.35 -7.42 13.11
CA TYR A 52 1.73 -7.56 12.63
C TYR A 52 2.64 -6.48 13.24
N ASP A 53 3.89 -6.84 13.54
CA ASP A 53 4.93 -5.90 13.99
C ASP A 53 5.79 -5.46 12.79
N PHE A 54 5.56 -4.23 12.30
CA PHE A 54 6.26 -3.69 11.15
C PHE A 54 7.75 -3.35 11.41
N ASN A 55 8.21 -3.36 12.67
CA ASN A 55 9.66 -3.25 12.94
C ASN A 55 10.44 -4.41 12.31
N ARG A 56 9.78 -5.56 12.10
CA ARG A 56 10.35 -6.72 11.38
C ARG A 56 10.67 -6.43 9.92
N ILE A 57 9.96 -5.49 9.30
CA ILE A 57 10.22 -5.06 7.92
C ILE A 57 11.28 -3.96 7.91
N GLY A 58 11.23 -3.04 8.88
CA GLY A 58 12.27 -2.03 9.06
C GLY A 58 13.67 -2.62 9.26
N SER A 59 13.77 -3.82 9.83
CA SER A 59 15.04 -4.55 10.00
C SER A 59 15.50 -5.32 8.76
N LEU A 60 14.68 -5.44 7.71
CA LEU A 60 15.13 -6.01 6.44
C LEU A 60 16.11 -5.04 5.77
N HIS A 61 17.30 -5.54 5.42
CA HIS A 61 18.31 -4.77 4.68
C HIS A 61 17.93 -4.63 3.19
N LEU A 62 16.80 -3.97 2.92
CA LEU A 62 16.43 -3.55 1.57
C LEU A 62 17.27 -2.34 1.18
N SER A 63 17.94 -2.42 0.03
CA SER A 63 18.66 -1.26 -0.53
C SER A 63 17.69 -0.12 -0.83
N GLU A 64 18.16 1.12 -0.76
CA GLU A 64 17.36 2.29 -1.13
C GLU A 64 16.87 2.20 -2.59
N ALA A 65 17.68 1.61 -3.48
CA ALA A 65 17.28 1.35 -4.86
C ALA A 65 16.07 0.41 -4.95
N ASN A 66 16.02 -0.67 -4.15
CA ASN A 66 14.89 -1.59 -4.14
C ASN A 66 13.62 -0.92 -3.61
N LYS A 67 13.74 -0.14 -2.53
CA LYS A 67 12.62 0.63 -1.98
C LYS A 67 12.07 1.60 -3.03
N LEU A 68 12.97 2.34 -3.68
CA LEU A 68 12.62 3.30 -4.72
C LEU A 68 11.91 2.65 -5.90
N VAL A 69 12.38 1.48 -6.37
CA VAL A 69 11.72 0.74 -7.45
C VAL A 69 10.28 0.38 -7.09
N ILE A 70 10.02 -0.07 -5.86
CA ILE A 70 8.66 -0.39 -5.40
C ILE A 70 7.77 0.86 -5.43
N ILE A 71 8.25 1.98 -4.92
CA ILE A 71 7.52 3.25 -4.90
C ILE A 71 7.22 3.75 -6.32
N LEU A 72 8.24 3.75 -7.19
CA LEU A 72 8.08 4.19 -8.58
C LEU A 72 7.10 3.29 -9.33
N LEU A 73 7.18 1.97 -9.18
CA LEU A 73 6.22 1.06 -9.83
C LEU A 73 4.78 1.40 -9.44
N ASN A 74 4.51 1.60 -8.15
CA ASN A 74 3.17 2.00 -7.67
C ASN A 74 2.71 3.32 -8.32
N ARG A 75 3.59 4.33 -8.33
CA ARG A 75 3.29 5.64 -8.95
C ARG A 75 2.95 5.51 -10.43
N GLU A 76 3.72 4.72 -11.17
CA GLU A 76 3.54 4.56 -12.60
C GLU A 76 2.26 3.76 -12.92
N PHE A 77 1.93 2.72 -12.15
CA PHE A 77 0.65 2.00 -12.30
C PHE A 77 -0.55 2.94 -12.09
N ASP A 78 -0.52 3.75 -11.03
CA ASP A 78 -1.57 4.73 -10.78
C ASP A 78 -1.66 5.75 -11.92
N ARG A 79 -0.51 6.25 -12.41
CA ARG A 79 -0.49 7.18 -13.55
C ARG A 79 -1.13 6.55 -14.78
N TYR A 80 -0.76 5.32 -15.13
CA TYR A 80 -1.34 4.63 -16.28
C TYR A 80 -2.84 4.42 -16.13
N ALA A 81 -3.31 4.03 -14.94
CA ALA A 81 -4.73 3.85 -14.66
C ALA A 81 -5.49 5.19 -14.79
N ARG A 82 -4.98 6.28 -14.21
CA ARG A 82 -5.56 7.63 -14.34
C ARG A 82 -5.60 8.08 -15.80
N ASP A 83 -4.48 8.05 -16.50
CA ASP A 83 -4.37 8.48 -17.89
C ASP A 83 -5.29 7.68 -18.81
N PHE A 84 -5.50 6.40 -18.51
CA PHE A 84 -6.43 5.55 -19.25
C PHE A 84 -7.89 5.94 -18.99
N LEU A 85 -8.26 6.15 -17.74
CA LEU A 85 -9.62 6.56 -17.36
C LEU A 85 -9.98 7.96 -17.88
N VAL A 86 -9.02 8.89 -17.93
CA VAL A 86 -9.22 10.21 -18.55
C VAL A 86 -9.60 10.08 -20.03
N ARG A 87 -8.93 9.19 -20.76
CA ARG A 87 -9.19 8.95 -22.20
C ARG A 87 -10.41 8.08 -22.45
N HIS A 88 -10.79 7.25 -21.49
CA HIS A 88 -11.90 6.31 -21.59
C HIS A 88 -12.78 6.38 -20.32
N PRO A 89 -13.64 7.41 -20.17
CA PRO A 89 -14.40 7.64 -18.94
C PRO A 89 -15.34 6.50 -18.51
N ASN A 90 -15.75 5.66 -19.46
CA ASN A 90 -16.65 4.51 -19.21
C ASN A 90 -15.89 3.17 -19.13
N ALA A 91 -14.56 3.18 -19.06
CA ALA A 91 -13.78 1.96 -18.99
C ALA A 91 -13.82 1.33 -17.59
N VAL A 92 -13.55 0.03 -17.54
CA VAL A 92 -13.42 -0.74 -16.30
C VAL A 92 -11.96 -1.10 -16.10
N VAL A 93 -11.43 -0.84 -14.89
CA VAL A 93 -10.09 -1.25 -14.46
C VAL A 93 -10.24 -2.42 -13.49
N VAL A 94 -9.49 -3.50 -13.73
CA VAL A 94 -9.45 -4.68 -12.88
C VAL A 94 -8.03 -4.84 -12.34
N GLN A 95 -7.90 -4.85 -11.01
CA GLN A 95 -6.65 -5.20 -10.35
C GLN A 95 -6.67 -6.67 -9.92
N ILE A 96 -5.75 -7.46 -10.49
CA ILE A 96 -5.64 -8.88 -10.18
C ILE A 96 -4.57 -9.05 -9.10
N GLY A 97 -4.90 -9.78 -8.03
CA GLY A 97 -3.97 -10.00 -6.91
C GLY A 97 -3.67 -8.73 -6.12
N CYS A 98 -4.64 -7.82 -6.00
CA CYS A 98 -4.45 -6.50 -5.42
C CYS A 98 -3.97 -6.50 -3.96
N GLY A 99 -4.30 -7.52 -3.16
CA GLY A 99 -3.79 -7.58 -1.79
C GLY A 99 -4.18 -6.33 -0.97
N PHE A 100 -3.19 -5.61 -0.42
CA PHE A 100 -3.36 -4.32 0.27
C PHE A 100 -3.08 -3.10 -0.63
N ASP A 101 -3.17 -3.25 -1.94
CA ASP A 101 -3.10 -2.14 -2.89
C ASP A 101 -4.26 -1.14 -2.67
N THR A 102 -3.99 0.15 -2.82
CA THR A 102 -4.91 1.28 -2.60
C THR A 102 -5.03 2.18 -3.84
N CYS A 103 -4.71 1.65 -5.02
CA CYS A 103 -4.79 2.37 -6.30
C CYS A 103 -6.21 2.84 -6.60
N PHE A 104 -7.26 2.16 -6.12
CA PHE A 104 -8.62 2.68 -6.25
C PHE A 104 -8.78 4.05 -5.56
N GLU A 105 -8.35 4.15 -4.30
CA GLU A 105 -8.32 5.41 -3.55
C GLU A 105 -7.44 6.45 -4.27
N CYS A 106 -6.21 6.08 -4.64
CA CYS A 106 -5.26 7.00 -5.28
C CYS A 106 -5.69 7.48 -6.68
N VAL A 107 -6.45 6.69 -7.44
CA VAL A 107 -6.90 7.02 -8.80
C VAL A 107 -8.23 7.79 -8.78
N THR A 108 -9.10 7.52 -7.81
CA THR A 108 -10.46 8.11 -7.78
C THR A 108 -10.56 9.41 -6.97
N GLU A 109 -9.71 9.60 -5.96
CA GLU A 109 -9.71 10.82 -5.13
C GLU A 109 -9.32 12.08 -5.91
N HIS A 110 -8.70 11.95 -7.09
CA HIS A 110 -8.37 13.08 -7.96
C HIS A 110 -9.51 13.53 -8.90
N ASN A 111 -10.62 12.78 -8.94
CA ASN A 111 -11.80 13.06 -9.77
C ASN A 111 -13.02 13.52 -8.96
N ARG A 112 -12.84 13.84 -7.67
CA ARG A 112 -13.86 14.45 -6.81
C ARG A 112 -13.53 15.90 -6.49
#